data_AF-A0A1Q3MXT2-F1
#
_entry.id   AF-A0A1Q3MXT2-F1
#
_cell.length_a   1.000
_cell.length_b   1.000
_cell.length_c   1.000
_cell.angle_alpha   90.00
_cell.angle_beta   90.00
_cell.angle_gamma   90.00
#
_symmetry.space_group_name_H-M   'P 1'
#
loop_
_entity.id
_entity.type
_entity.pdbx_description
1 polymer ?
#
loop_
_entity_poly.entity_id
_entity_poly.type
_entity_poly.pdbx_seq_one_letter_code
_entity_poly.pdbx_strand_id
1 'polypeptide(L)' 'MKKHKNVVISGDNTRGMITYGRNYDEDKETPSQNFRIYFSDLKDNWKQYLKYEETGLKPEIYLTSDKDWIEQITNKYSR' A
#
# COMPACT_ATOMS: atom_id res chain seq x y z
N MET A 1 -2.56 11.51 -7.32
CA MET A 1 -2.03 10.62 -8.39
C MET A 1 -3.13 9.86 -9.14
N LYS A 2 -3.78 8.82 -8.58
CA LYS A 2 -4.80 8.02 -9.30
C LYS A 2 -5.98 8.80 -9.91
N LYS A 3 -6.24 10.03 -9.43
CA LYS A 3 -7.30 10.91 -9.97
C LYS A 3 -6.90 11.67 -11.25
N HIS A 4 -5.61 11.70 -11.61
CA HIS A 4 -5.12 12.42 -12.77
C HIS A 4 -5.01 11.49 -13.97
N LYS A 5 -5.56 11.90 -15.11
CA LYS A 5 -5.55 11.12 -16.35
C LYS A 5 -4.16 10.91 -16.96
N ASN A 6 -3.18 11.70 -16.54
CA ASN A 6 -1.80 11.66 -17.06
C ASN A 6 -0.87 10.80 -16.21
N VAL A 7 -1.42 10.01 -15.29
CA VAL A 7 -0.65 9.12 -14.41
C VAL A 7 -1.20 7.71 -14.57
N VAL A 8 -0.33 6.76 -14.90
CA VAL A 8 -0.64 5.33 -14.94
C VAL A 8 0.10 4.66 -13.79
N ILE A 9 -0.62 3.91 -12.97
CA ILE A 9 -0.01 3.14 -11.87
C ILE A 9 0.34 1.75 -12.39
N SER A 10 1.62 1.42 -12.40
CA SER A 10 2.14 0.12 -12.83
C SER A 10 2.97 -0.53 -11.73
N GLY A 11 2.91 -1.84 -11.60
CA GLY A 11 3.62 -2.59 -10.57
C GLY A 11 2.81 -3.77 -10.07
N ASP A 12 2.85 -4.03 -8.77
CA ASP A 12 2.00 -5.02 -8.10
C ASP A 12 1.00 -4.34 -7.17
N ASN A 13 -0.01 -5.08 -6.70
CA ASN A 13 -0.94 -4.60 -5.69
C ASN A 13 -0.19 -4.32 -4.38
N THR A 14 -0.41 -3.14 -3.80
CA THR A 14 0.23 -2.82 -2.52
C THR A 14 -0.40 -3.63 -1.38
N ARG A 15 0.33 -3.76 -0.27
CA ARG A 15 -0.10 -4.54 0.90
C ARG A 15 -1.39 -4.03 1.57
N GLY A 16 -1.77 -2.76 1.36
CA GLY A 16 -2.96 -2.19 1.98
C GLY A 16 -2.83 -1.93 3.48
N MET A 17 -1.64 -1.60 3.97
CA MET A 17 -1.42 -1.13 5.35
C MET A 17 -1.14 0.38 5.28
N ILE A 18 -2.14 1.22 5.50
CA ILE A 18 -2.05 2.66 5.23
C ILE A 18 -2.78 3.55 6.24
N THR A 19 -3.77 3.03 6.94
CA THR A 19 -4.57 3.80 7.91
C THR A 19 -3.94 3.90 9.28
N TYR A 20 -2.94 3.07 9.56
CA TYR A 20 -2.11 3.12 10.75
C TYR A 20 -0.64 2.86 10.38
N GLY A 21 0.27 3.40 11.18
CA GLY A 21 1.70 3.12 11.09
C GLY A 21 2.11 2.20 12.23
N ARG A 22 2.94 1.20 11.93
CA ARG A 22 3.68 0.46 12.96
C ARG A 22 4.95 1.26 13.27
N ASN A 23 4.78 2.35 14.01
CA ASN A 23 5.84 3.34 14.27
C ASN A 23 6.55 3.12 15.60
N TYR A 24 6.09 2.14 16.38
CA TYR A 24 6.68 1.73 17.64
C TYR A 24 7.16 0.28 17.52
N ASP A 25 8.31 -0.01 18.12
CA ASP A 25 8.96 -1.33 18.01
C ASP A 25 8.21 -2.43 18.76
N GLU A 26 7.46 -2.06 19.82
CA GLU A 26 6.76 -3.00 20.70
C GLU A 26 5.25 -2.99 20.48
N ASP A 27 4.72 -4.16 20.12
CA ASP A 27 3.29 -4.42 20.21
C ASP A 27 2.91 -4.64 21.69
N LYS A 28 1.78 -4.09 22.14
CA LYS A 28 1.26 -4.39 23.49
C LYS A 28 0.16 -5.44 23.39
N GLU A 29 0.32 -6.55 24.09
CA GLU A 29 -0.72 -7.58 24.21
C GLU A 29 -1.53 -7.34 25.49
N THR A 30 -2.83 -7.57 25.43
CA THR A 30 -3.67 -7.51 26.62
C THR A 30 -3.36 -8.68 27.56
N PRO A 31 -3.61 -8.57 28.88
CA PRO A 31 -3.37 -9.68 29.81
C PRO A 31 -4.06 -11.00 29.43
N SER A 32 -5.18 -10.93 28.70
CA SER A 32 -5.89 -12.09 28.16
C SER A 32 -5.26 -12.74 26.92
N GLN A 33 -4.25 -12.11 26.30
CA GLN A 33 -3.61 -12.49 25.03
C GLN A 33 -4.55 -12.53 23.81
N ASN A 34 -5.82 -12.16 23.98
CA ASN A 34 -6.81 -12.17 22.90
C ASN A 34 -6.75 -10.94 22.01
N PHE A 35 -6.07 -9.86 22.45
CA PHE A 35 -5.99 -8.61 21.71
C PHE A 35 -4.56 -8.11 21.66
N ARG A 36 -4.20 -7.58 20.50
CA ARG A 36 -2.94 -6.89 20.26
C ARG A 36 -3.22 -5.43 19.90
N ILE A 37 -2.51 -4.53 20.57
CA ILE A 37 -2.68 -3.08 20.44
C ILE A 37 -1.48 -2.53 19.68
N TYR A 38 -1.76 -1.92 18.54
CA TYR A 38 -0.78 -1.20 17.74
C TYR A 38 -0.98 0.30 17.94
N PHE A 39 0.03 0.97 18.47
CA PHE A 39 0.03 2.43 18.57
C PHE A 39 0.47 3.03 17.24
N SER A 40 -0.25 4.06 16.80
CA SER A 40 0.03 4.80 15.58
C SER A 40 -0.14 6.27 15.89
N ASP A 41 0.82 7.08 15.46
CA ASP A 41 0.82 8.55 15.56
C ASP A 41 0.31 9.22 14.27
N LEU A 42 -0.26 8.43 13.33
CA LEU A 42 -0.94 8.97 12.16
C LEU A 42 -2.08 9.91 12.59
N LYS A 43 -2.06 11.12 12.03
CA LYS A 43 -3.05 12.18 12.29
C LYS A 43 -4.38 11.92 11.56
N ASP A 44 -5.39 12.73 11.84
CA ASP A 44 -6.82 12.58 11.47
C ASP A 44 -7.17 12.36 9.98
N ASN A 45 -6.21 12.43 9.07
CA ASN A 45 -6.42 12.28 7.63
C ASN A 45 -6.48 10.81 7.16
N TRP A 46 -6.40 9.83 8.08
CA TRP A 46 -6.39 8.40 7.76
C TRP A 46 -7.70 7.88 7.17
N LYS A 47 -8.85 8.47 7.55
CA LYS A 47 -10.20 7.98 7.17
C LYS A 47 -10.40 7.86 5.66
N GLN A 48 -9.82 8.76 4.86
CA GLN A 48 -9.96 8.72 3.40
C GLN A 48 -9.23 7.52 2.75
N TYR A 49 -8.33 6.88 3.49
CA TYR A 49 -7.54 5.74 3.05
C TYR A 49 -8.10 4.39 3.52
N LEU A 50 -9.16 4.37 4.34
CA LEU A 50 -9.85 3.15 4.79
C LEU A 50 -10.20 2.18 3.66
N LYS A 51 -10.63 2.71 2.50
CA LYS A 51 -10.97 1.91 1.32
C LYS A 51 -9.78 1.17 0.68
N TYR A 52 -8.55 1.46 1.09
CA TYR A 52 -7.33 0.80 0.65
C TYR A 52 -6.73 -0.07 1.75
N GLU A 53 -7.28 -0.04 2.96
CA GLU A 53 -6.85 -0.91 4.05
C GLU A 53 -7.20 -2.37 3.71
N GLU A 54 -6.31 -3.30 4.04
CA GLU A 54 -6.34 -4.75 3.74
C GLU A 54 -6.43 -5.15 2.24
N THR A 55 -6.75 -4.19 1.38
CA THR A 55 -7.03 -4.41 -0.04
C THR A 55 -5.93 -3.86 -0.95
N GLY A 56 -5.26 -2.80 -0.52
CA GLY A 56 -4.18 -2.17 -1.27
C GLY A 56 -4.66 -1.27 -2.40
N LEU A 57 -3.67 -0.78 -3.16
CA LEU A 57 -3.88 0.01 -4.36
C LEU A 57 -3.59 -0.85 -5.59
N LYS A 58 -4.66 -1.33 -6.23
CA LYS A 58 -4.53 -2.12 -7.46
C LYS A 58 -3.92 -1.28 -8.60
N PRO A 59 -2.83 -1.75 -9.24
CA PRO A 59 -2.26 -1.09 -10.40
C PRO A 59 -3.19 -1.26 -11.61
N GLU A 60 -3.03 -0.37 -12.57
CA GLU A 60 -3.67 -0.48 -13.89
C GLU A 60 -2.91 -1.45 -14.79
N ILE A 61 -1.59 -1.53 -14.61
CA ILE A 61 -0.71 -2.45 -15.33
C ILE A 61 0.03 -3.29 -14.30
N TYR A 62 -0.25 -4.59 -14.26
CA TYR A 62 0.54 -5.52 -13.46
C TYR A 62 1.91 -5.75 -14.12
N LEU A 63 2.96 -5.64 -13.32
CA LEU A 63 4.34 -5.99 -13.69
C LEU A 63 4.74 -7.25 -12.93
N THR A 64 5.63 -8.03 -13.52
CA THR A 64 6.13 -9.24 -12.88
C THR A 64 7.40 -8.94 -12.09
N SER A 65 7.51 -9.45 -10.87
CA SER A 65 8.64 -9.22 -9.96
C SER A 65 9.91 -10.00 -10.31
N ASP A 66 9.83 -10.90 -11.29
CA ASP A 66 10.94 -11.72 -11.80
C ASP A 66 11.80 -11.01 -12.86
N LYS A 67 11.42 -9.81 -13.28
CA LYS A 67 12.07 -9.03 -14.35
C LYS A 67 12.18 -7.56 -13.98
N ASP A 68 13.07 -6.84 -14.68
CA ASP A 68 13.22 -5.40 -14.53
C ASP A 68 11.92 -4.68 -14.90
N TRP A 69 11.38 -3.90 -13.96
CA TRP A 69 10.13 -3.16 -14.14
C TRP A 69 10.27 -1.97 -15.09
N ILE A 70 11.44 -1.33 -15.12
CA ILE A 70 11.71 -0.20 -16.02
C ILE A 70 11.75 -0.71 -17.47
N GLU A 71 12.37 -1.87 -17.70
CA GLU A 71 12.40 -2.49 -19.02
C GLU A 71 10.99 -2.89 -19.49
N GLN A 72 10.20 -3.52 -18.62
CA GLN A 72 8.81 -3.89 -18.92
C GLN A 72 7.96 -2.67 -19.34
N ILE A 73 8.15 -1.52 -18.69
CA ILE A 73 7.45 -0.28 -19.04
C ILE A 73 7.97 0.30 -20.35
N THR A 74 9.29 0.40 -20.52
CA THR A 74 9.87 0.98 -21.73
C THR A 74 9.44 0.18 -22.97
N ASN A 75 9.53 -1.15 -22.93
CA ASN A 75 9.09 -2.03 -24.01
C ASN A 75 7.59 -1.91 -24.34
N LYS A 76 6.76 -1.53 -23.37
CA LYS A 76 5.32 -1.33 -23.58
C LYS A 76 5.01 -0.03 -24.32
N TYR A 77 5.79 1.04 -24.12
CA TYR A 77 5.56 2.37 -24.70
C TYR A 77 6.47 2.72 -25.87
N SER A 78 7.50 1.93 -26.16
CA SER A 78 8.37 2.08 -27.34
C SER A 78 7.83 1.42 -28.63
N ARG A 79 6.54 1.08 -28.67
CA ARG A 79 5.82 0.60 -29.85
C ARG A 79 4.90 1.69 -30.37
#